data_AF-A0A6A3B3D8-F1
#
_entry.id   AF-A0A6A3B3D8-F1
#
_cell.length_a   1.000
_cell.length_b   1.000
_cell.length_c   1.000
_cell.angle_alpha   90.00
_cell.angle_beta   90.00
_cell.angle_gamma   90.00
#
_symmetry.space_group_name_H-M   'P 1'
#
loop_
_entity.id
_entity.type
_entity.pdbx_description
1 polymer ?
#
loop_
_entity_poly.entity_id
_entity_poly.type
_entity_poly.pdbx_seq_one_letter_code
_entity_poly.pdbx_strand_id
1 'polypeptide(L)'
;MQYQLRKQGIKGPSYKFIHGNNKEILEMRNEALTKPLGLSDDILPRVLPHVYTWKNKEEYLSWRGGQPQLDITELELIKEMLNSRDQAFQKASPPFYIKKIMGNGLAKSVGEQWIKHRKLISHAFQGECLKVSFLVPYYKTLSVNGY
;
A
#
# COMPACT_ATOMS: atom_id res chain seq x y z
N MET A 1 17.33 18.94 -0.74
CA MET A 1 16.54 17.87 -1.38
C MET A 1 15.46 18.39 -2.33
N GLN A 2 14.36 19.03 -1.87
CA GLN A 2 13.26 19.47 -2.77
C GLN A 2 13.77 20.28 -3.98
N TYR A 3 14.62 21.27 -3.72
CA TYR A 3 15.22 22.10 -4.76
C TYR A 3 16.07 21.30 -5.77
N GLN A 4 16.83 20.31 -5.30
CA GLN A 4 17.69 19.47 -6.16
C GLN A 4 16.84 18.56 -7.05
N LEU A 5 15.82 17.92 -6.50
CA LEU A 5 14.90 17.06 -7.26
C LEU A 5 14.10 17.87 -8.28
N ARG A 6 13.68 19.09 -7.93
CA ARG A 6 13.02 20.01 -8.87
C ARG A 6 13.91 20.37 -10.06
N LYS A 7 15.23 20.49 -9.88
CA LYS A 7 16.18 20.69 -11.00
C LYS A 7 16.28 19.47 -11.92
N GLN A 8 16.00 18.28 -11.41
CA GLN A 8 15.97 17.03 -12.17
C GLN A 8 14.60 16.76 -12.81
N GLY A 9 13.66 17.70 -12.72
CA GLY A 9 12.31 17.57 -13.28
C GLY A 9 11.28 17.00 -12.31
N ILE A 10 11.69 16.43 -11.18
CA ILE A 10 10.77 15.83 -10.18
C ILE A 10 10.12 16.96 -9.38
N LYS A 11 8.84 17.20 -9.67
CA LYS A 11 8.01 18.22 -9.00
C LYS A 11 7.14 17.58 -7.93
N GLY A 12 6.38 18.40 -7.20
CA GLY A 12 5.44 17.91 -6.20
C GLY A 12 5.09 18.99 -5.19
N PRO A 13 4.13 18.71 -4.29
CA PRO A 13 3.75 19.63 -3.24
C PRO A 13 4.94 20.03 -2.36
N SER A 14 4.96 21.29 -1.93
CA SER A 14 6.02 21.79 -1.05
C SER A 14 5.97 21.19 0.34
N TYR A 15 7.15 21.03 0.95
CA TYR A 15 7.25 20.63 2.35
C TYR A 15 6.59 21.68 3.26
N LYS A 16 5.75 21.22 4.20
CA LYS A 16 5.15 22.07 5.25
C LYS A 16 5.63 21.58 6.62
N PHE A 17 6.45 22.39 7.31
CA PHE A 17 6.99 22.04 8.63
C PHE A 17 5.87 21.96 9.68
N ILE A 18 5.80 20.96 10.57
CA ILE A 18 6.56 19.69 10.69
C ILE A 18 5.88 18.48 10.02
N HIS A 19 4.65 18.67 9.54
CA HIS A 19 3.78 17.55 9.17
C HIS A 19 3.92 17.11 7.70
N GLY A 20 4.75 17.79 6.91
CA GLY A 20 4.82 17.56 5.48
C GLY A 20 3.46 17.80 4.84
N ASN A 21 3.04 16.92 3.94
CA ASN A 21 1.74 17.03 3.29
C ASN A 21 0.63 16.28 4.04
N ASN A 22 0.89 15.71 5.23
CA ASN A 22 -0.07 14.83 5.92
C ASN A 22 -1.44 15.48 6.17
N LYS A 23 -1.48 16.76 6.55
CA LYS A 23 -2.76 17.47 6.80
C LYS A 23 -3.57 17.64 5.54
N GLU A 24 -2.93 18.08 4.47
CA GLU A 24 -3.54 18.24 3.14
C GLU A 24 -4.04 16.90 2.57
N ILE A 25 -3.24 15.83 2.73
CA ILE A 25 -3.67 14.48 2.33
C ILE A 25 -4.90 14.03 3.13
N LEU A 26 -4.96 14.35 4.43
CA LEU A 26 -6.10 14.01 5.28
C LEU A 26 -7.35 14.80 4.88
N GLU A 27 -7.22 16.08 4.59
CA GLU A 27 -8.31 16.94 4.09
C GLU A 27 -8.85 16.41 2.76
N MET A 28 -7.97 16.12 1.79
CA MET A 28 -8.34 15.52 0.51
C MET A 28 -9.06 14.18 0.70
N ARG A 29 -8.63 13.34 1.65
CA ARG A 29 -9.31 12.09 1.97
C ARG A 29 -10.69 12.32 2.56
N ASN A 30 -10.83 13.24 3.51
CA ASN A 30 -12.12 13.57 4.11
C ASN A 30 -13.10 14.10 3.06
N GLU A 31 -12.65 14.98 2.17
CA GLU A 31 -13.45 15.48 1.05
C GLU A 31 -13.80 14.35 0.06
N ALA A 32 -12.83 13.50 -0.29
CA ALA A 32 -13.09 12.36 -1.15
C ALA A 32 -14.13 11.41 -0.54
N LEU A 33 -14.17 11.29 0.80
CA LEU A 33 -15.11 10.45 1.55
C LEU A 33 -16.57 10.95 1.55
N THR A 34 -16.81 12.24 1.30
CA THR A 34 -18.18 12.79 1.25
C THR A 34 -18.89 12.52 -0.07
N LYS A 35 -18.14 12.25 -1.15
CA LYS A 35 -18.69 12.01 -2.49
C LYS A 35 -19.22 10.57 -2.60
N PRO A 36 -20.36 10.30 -3.26
CA PRO A 36 -20.77 8.93 -3.54
C PRO A 36 -19.77 8.26 -4.50
N LEU A 37 -19.66 6.93 -4.45
CA LEU A 37 -18.87 6.12 -5.39
C LEU A 37 -19.76 5.02 -5.94
N GLY A 38 -20.01 5.03 -7.25
CA GLY A 38 -20.70 3.97 -7.96
C GLY A 38 -19.84 2.71 -8.13
N LEU A 39 -20.48 1.59 -8.45
CA LEU A 39 -19.81 0.30 -8.63
C LEU A 39 -18.83 0.26 -9.81
N SER A 40 -19.02 1.14 -10.80
CA SER A 40 -18.21 1.21 -12.02
C SER A 40 -17.29 2.44 -12.06
N ASP A 41 -17.30 3.27 -11.02
CA ASP A 41 -16.49 4.48 -10.96
C ASP A 41 -15.02 4.14 -10.67
N ASP A 42 -14.11 5.00 -11.11
CA ASP A 42 -12.70 4.90 -10.70
C ASP A 42 -12.60 5.08 -9.18
N ILE A 43 -12.05 4.06 -8.52
CA ILE A 43 -11.85 4.08 -7.07
C ILE A 43 -10.68 4.97 -6.65
N LEU A 44 -9.73 5.27 -7.56
CA LEU A 44 -8.48 5.94 -7.20
C LEU A 44 -8.69 7.34 -6.59
N PRO A 45 -9.54 8.23 -7.13
CA PRO A 45 -9.86 9.52 -6.50
C PRO A 45 -10.46 9.37 -5.10
N ARG A 46 -11.09 8.23 -4.78
CA ARG A 46 -11.68 7.94 -3.47
C ARG A 46 -10.64 7.47 -2.46
N VAL A 47 -9.81 6.49 -2.80
CA VAL A 47 -8.85 5.88 -1.85
C VAL A 47 -7.53 6.64 -1.73
N LEU A 48 -7.06 7.23 -2.84
CA LEU A 48 -5.78 7.92 -2.93
C LEU A 48 -5.95 9.27 -3.66
N PRO A 49 -6.77 10.20 -3.13
CA PRO A 49 -7.06 11.47 -3.80
C PRO A 49 -5.81 12.31 -4.06
N HIS A 50 -4.86 12.31 -3.13
CA HIS A 50 -3.57 13.00 -3.28
C HIS A 50 -2.73 12.45 -4.43
N VAL A 51 -2.68 11.12 -4.60
CA VAL A 51 -2.00 10.49 -5.75
C VAL A 51 -2.72 10.88 -7.04
N TYR A 52 -4.05 10.77 -7.06
CA TYR A 52 -4.84 11.15 -8.24
C TYR A 52 -4.60 12.61 -8.65
N THR A 53 -4.56 13.52 -7.68
CA THR A 53 -4.37 14.97 -7.91
C THR A 53 -2.95 15.34 -8.30
N TRP A 54 -1.92 14.74 -7.67
CA TRP A 54 -0.53 15.16 -7.85
C TRP A 54 0.22 14.40 -8.94
N LYS A 55 -0.26 13.21 -9.33
CA LYS A 55 0.48 12.33 -10.25
C LYS A 55 0.75 12.90 -11.62
N ASN A 56 0.05 13.95 -12.09
CA ASN A 56 0.09 14.59 -13.42
C ASN A 56 0.93 13.89 -14.55
N LYS A 57 0.74 12.58 -14.74
CA LYS A 57 1.53 11.67 -15.59
C LYS A 57 3.06 11.60 -15.35
N GLU A 58 3.56 12.01 -14.19
CA GLU A 58 5.00 12.05 -13.85
C GLU A 58 5.24 11.59 -12.40
N GLU A 59 6.44 11.09 -12.10
CA GLU A 59 6.89 10.88 -10.73
C GLU A 59 6.87 12.21 -9.97
N TYR A 60 6.44 12.17 -8.71
CA TYR A 60 6.38 13.38 -7.90
C TYR A 60 6.95 13.16 -6.49
N LEU A 61 7.44 14.24 -5.92
CA LEU A 61 7.95 14.29 -4.55
C LEU A 61 6.83 14.71 -3.60
N SER A 62 6.56 13.91 -2.58
CA SER A 62 5.68 14.24 -1.46
C SER A 62 6.42 14.13 -0.12
N TRP A 63 5.73 14.52 0.96
CA TRP A 63 6.32 14.59 2.30
C TRP A 63 5.43 13.93 3.34
N ARG A 64 5.96 12.91 4.03
CA ARG A 64 5.36 12.29 5.20
C ARG A 64 6.03 12.82 6.47
N GLY A 65 5.41 13.80 7.13
CA GLY A 65 6.15 14.54 8.17
C GLY A 65 7.38 15.19 7.53
N GLY A 66 8.52 15.13 8.21
CA GLY A 66 9.82 15.55 7.66
C GLY A 66 10.45 14.59 6.65
N GLN A 67 9.83 13.44 6.35
CA GLN A 67 10.40 12.43 5.46
C GLN A 67 9.95 12.64 4.01
N PRO A 68 10.88 12.85 3.05
CA PRO A 68 10.57 12.93 1.63
C PRO A 68 10.19 11.55 1.07
N GLN A 69 9.21 11.51 0.15
CA GLN A 69 8.75 10.31 -0.54
C GLN A 69 8.72 10.58 -2.05
N LEU A 70 9.37 9.72 -2.83
CA LEU A 70 9.23 9.72 -4.29
C LEU A 70 8.10 8.76 -4.65
N ASP A 71 7.01 9.30 -5.18
CA ASP A 71 5.85 8.54 -5.63
C ASP A 71 6.02 8.22 -7.12
N ILE A 72 6.10 6.93 -7.44
CA ILE A 72 6.30 6.42 -8.80
C ILE A 72 5.00 5.78 -9.27
N THR A 73 4.50 6.26 -10.41
CA THR A 73 3.25 5.74 -11.01
C THR A 73 3.48 4.98 -12.31
N GLU A 74 4.70 5.00 -12.86
CA GLU A 74 4.99 4.29 -14.10
C GLU A 74 5.13 2.78 -13.87
N LEU A 75 4.35 2.00 -14.60
CA LEU A 75 4.20 0.57 -14.44
C LEU A 75 5.51 -0.20 -14.65
N GLU A 76 6.28 0.13 -15.69
CA GLU A 76 7.52 -0.59 -15.98
C GLU A 76 8.58 -0.35 -14.90
N LEU A 77 8.67 0.88 -14.37
CA LEU A 77 9.54 1.19 -13.23
C LEU A 77 9.09 0.46 -11.97
N ILE A 78 7.79 0.40 -11.69
CA ILE A 78 7.25 -0.34 -10.54
C ILE A 78 7.61 -1.82 -10.66
N LYS A 79 7.47 -2.43 -11.85
CA LYS A 79 7.85 -3.83 -12.09
C LYS A 79 9.35 -4.05 -11.88
N GLU A 80 10.19 -3.16 -12.40
CA GLU A 80 11.64 -3.24 -12.24
C GLU A 80 12.02 -3.21 -10.74
N MET A 81 11.49 -2.23 -9.99
CA MET A 81 11.74 -2.09 -8.56
C MET A 81 11.29 -3.31 -7.76
N LEU A 82 10.09 -3.85 -8.05
CA LEU A 82 9.53 -5.01 -7.35
C LEU A 82 10.26 -6.32 -7.67
N ASN A 83 10.90 -6.41 -8.84
CA ASN A 83 11.68 -7.58 -9.25
C ASN A 83 13.17 -7.47 -8.91
N SER A 84 13.64 -6.30 -8.46
CA SER A 84 15.05 -6.10 -8.16
C SER A 84 15.55 -7.03 -7.05
N ARG A 85 16.76 -7.56 -7.24
CA ARG A 85 17.44 -8.48 -6.30
C ARG A 85 18.62 -7.84 -5.58
N ASP A 86 18.98 -6.61 -5.95
CA ASP A 86 20.15 -5.88 -5.44
C ASP A 86 19.93 -5.23 -4.06
N GLN A 87 18.76 -5.43 -3.45
CA GLN A 87 18.34 -4.84 -2.18
C GLN A 87 18.29 -3.30 -2.18
N ALA A 88 18.33 -2.64 -3.33
CA ALA A 88 18.19 -1.19 -3.44
C ALA A 88 16.82 -0.72 -2.95
N PHE A 89 15.79 -1.54 -3.13
CA PHE A 89 14.41 -1.26 -2.72
C PHE A 89 14.01 -2.14 -1.54
N GLN A 90 14.22 -1.63 -0.33
CA GLN A 90 13.82 -2.32 0.89
C GLN A 90 12.39 -1.93 1.30
N LYS A 91 11.71 -2.84 1.99
CA LYS A 91 10.41 -2.52 2.62
C LYS A 91 10.59 -1.35 3.58
N ALA A 92 9.71 -0.36 3.47
CA ALA A 92 9.70 0.75 4.41
C ALA A 92 9.49 0.24 5.84
N SER A 93 10.33 0.71 6.77
CA SER A 93 10.14 0.43 8.19
C SER A 93 8.86 1.12 8.66
N PRO A 94 7.88 0.37 9.20
CA PRO A 94 6.65 0.96 9.68
C PRO A 94 6.92 1.82 10.92
N PRO A 95 6.08 2.82 11.21
CA PRO A 95 6.19 3.58 12.45
C PRO A 95 6.21 2.67 13.69
N PHE A 96 6.92 3.07 14.74
CA PHE A 96 7.13 2.27 15.94
C PHE A 96 5.81 1.74 16.56
N TYR A 97 4.75 2.55 16.55
CA TYR A 97 3.44 2.14 17.07
C TYR A 97 2.80 1.00 16.26
N ILE A 98 2.94 1.00 14.93
CA ILE A 98 2.51 -0.13 14.07
C ILE A 98 3.36 -1.37 14.34
N LYS A 99 4.64 -1.18 14.69
CA LYS A 99 5.51 -2.30 15.08
C LYS A 99 4.96 -2.99 16.33
N LYS A 100 4.57 -2.22 17.35
CA LYS A 100 4.02 -2.71 18.62
C LYS A 100 2.71 -3.48 18.45
N ILE A 101 1.81 -3.01 17.59
CA ILE A 101 0.50 -3.65 17.37
C ILE A 101 0.62 -4.93 16.54
N MET A 102 1.35 -4.88 15.43
CA MET A 102 1.35 -5.95 14.42
C MET A 102 2.52 -6.95 14.58
N GLY A 103 3.32 -6.86 15.66
CA GLY A 103 4.47 -7.74 15.93
C GLY A 103 5.59 -7.77 14.87
N ASN A 104 6.11 -8.94 14.51
CA ASN A 104 7.04 -9.13 13.38
C ASN A 104 6.40 -10.03 12.31
N GLY A 105 5.14 -9.79 11.97
CA GLY A 105 4.42 -10.56 10.95
C GLY A 105 4.99 -10.41 9.54
N LEU A 106 4.47 -11.20 8.58
CA LEU A 106 4.97 -11.30 7.20
C LEU A 106 5.14 -9.96 6.47
N ALA A 107 4.23 -9.01 6.71
CA ALA A 107 4.31 -7.67 6.12
C ALA A 107 5.58 -6.90 6.55
N LYS A 108 6.10 -7.17 7.75
CA LYS A 108 7.22 -6.45 8.37
C LYS A 108 8.52 -7.22 8.41
N SER A 109 8.49 -8.55 8.39
CA SER A 109 9.70 -9.36 8.36
C SER A 109 10.45 -9.20 7.04
N VAL A 110 11.78 -9.32 7.11
CA VAL A 110 12.73 -9.31 5.99
C VAL A 110 13.66 -10.53 6.08
N GLY A 111 14.42 -10.81 5.03
CA GLY A 111 15.43 -11.88 5.00
C GLY A 111 14.89 -13.26 5.38
N GLU A 112 15.67 -14.04 6.14
CA GLU A 112 15.32 -15.40 6.54
C GLU A 112 14.00 -15.49 7.31
N GLN A 113 13.70 -14.53 8.18
CA GLN A 113 12.45 -14.51 8.94
C GLN A 113 11.25 -14.40 7.98
N TRP A 114 11.36 -13.55 6.96
CA TRP A 114 10.33 -13.44 5.93
C TRP A 114 10.17 -14.74 5.14
N ILE A 115 11.28 -15.39 4.75
CA ILE A 115 11.25 -16.67 4.02
C ILE A 115 10.52 -17.74 4.84
N LYS A 116 10.85 -17.87 6.14
CA LYS A 116 10.21 -18.82 7.06
C LYS A 116 8.70 -18.55 7.17
N HIS A 117 8.32 -17.29 7.45
CA HIS A 117 6.90 -16.91 7.55
C HIS A 117 6.14 -17.11 6.24
N ARG A 118 6.75 -16.75 5.09
CA ARG A 118 6.13 -16.91 3.77
C ARG A 118 5.89 -18.38 3.47
N LYS A 119 6.87 -19.25 3.71
CA LYS A 119 6.74 -20.70 3.47
C LYS A 119 5.59 -21.31 4.29
N LEU A 120 5.50 -20.95 5.56
CA LEU A 120 4.44 -21.44 6.44
C LEU A 120 3.05 -20.99 5.97
N ILE A 121 2.89 -19.70 5.68
CA ILE A 121 1.59 -19.12 5.29
C ILE A 121 1.17 -19.62 3.91
N SER A 122 2.09 -19.70 2.94
CA SER A 122 1.76 -20.14 1.57
C SER A 122 1.07 -21.51 1.54
N HIS A 123 1.35 -22.40 2.49
CA HIS A 123 0.67 -23.69 2.59
C HIS A 123 -0.85 -23.53 2.79
N ALA A 124 -1.28 -22.61 3.66
CA ALA A 124 -2.70 -22.36 3.93
C ALA A 124 -3.45 -21.78 2.72
N PHE A 125 -2.74 -21.20 1.75
CA PHE A 125 -3.31 -20.62 0.53
C PHE A 125 -3.10 -21.51 -0.71
N GLN A 126 -2.76 -22.79 -0.51
CA GLN A 126 -2.76 -23.77 -1.61
C GLN A 126 -4.19 -24.09 -2.05
N GLY A 127 -4.36 -24.42 -3.33
CA GLY A 127 -5.68 -24.68 -3.92
C GLY A 127 -6.51 -25.70 -3.16
N GLU A 128 -5.89 -26.79 -2.69
CA GLU A 128 -6.58 -27.82 -1.89
C GLU A 128 -7.04 -27.30 -0.53
N CYS A 129 -6.20 -26.52 0.18
CA CYS A 129 -6.57 -25.89 1.45
C CYS A 129 -7.70 -24.85 1.28
N LEU A 130 -7.70 -24.12 0.16
CA LEU A 130 -8.76 -23.15 -0.16
C LEU A 130 -10.08 -23.86 -0.43
N LYS A 131 -10.09 -24.94 -1.24
CA LYS A 131 -11.29 -25.74 -1.51
C LYS A 131 -11.93 -26.21 -0.20
N VAL A 132 -11.16 -26.81 0.71
CA VAL A 132 -11.68 -27.25 2.01
C VAL A 132 -12.25 -26.06 2.79
N SER A 133 -11.55 -24.93 2.82
CA SER A 133 -12.00 -23.74 3.56
C SER A 133 -13.32 -23.14 3.03
N PHE A 134 -13.59 -23.22 1.73
CA PHE A 134 -14.85 -22.75 1.12
C PHE A 134 -15.97 -23.79 1.16
N LEU A 135 -15.62 -25.08 1.19
CA LEU A 135 -16.61 -26.13 1.31
C LEU A 135 -17.08 -26.31 2.77
N VAL A 136 -16.23 -26.05 3.79
CA VAL A 136 -16.60 -26.13 5.23
C VAL A 136 -17.87 -25.37 5.60
N PRO A 137 -18.02 -24.11 5.19
CA PRO A 137 -19.26 -23.38 5.37
C PRO A 137 -20.43 -24.00 4.59
N TYR A 138 -20.20 -24.46 3.35
CA TYR A 138 -21.24 -24.91 2.42
C TYR A 138 -21.96 -26.19 2.87
N TYR A 139 -21.23 -27.19 3.39
CA TYR A 139 -21.88 -28.39 3.95
C TYR A 139 -22.52 -28.14 5.32
N LYS A 140 -22.03 -27.16 6.08
CA LYS A 140 -22.64 -26.79 7.37
C LYS A 140 -23.95 -26.01 7.19
N THR A 141 -24.11 -25.23 6.12
CA THR A 141 -25.40 -24.60 5.77
C THR A 141 -26.40 -25.59 5.18
N LEU A 142 -25.95 -26.57 4.39
CA LEU A 142 -26.82 -27.65 3.89
C LEU A 142 -27.32 -28.56 5.02
N SER A 143 -26.51 -28.85 6.04
CA SER A 143 -26.95 -29.65 7.19
C SER A 143 -27.90 -28.92 8.14
N VAL A 144 -28.02 -27.59 8.02
CA VAL A 144 -28.93 -26.78 8.86
C VAL A 144 -30.25 -26.49 8.14
N ASN A 145 -30.30 -26.58 6.80
CA ASN A 145 -31.47 -26.24 5.98
C ASN A 145 -32.04 -27.43 5.16
N GLY A 146 -31.63 -28.67 5.45
CA GLY A 146 -32.15 -29.87 4.79
C GLY A 146 -32.85 -30.81 5.76
N TYR A 147 -34.15 -31.04 5.50
CA TYR A 147 -35.05 -32.16 5.86
C TYR A 147 -34.59 -33.19 6.90
#